data_AF-A0A1V3XGD7-F1
#
_entry.id   AF-A0A1V3XGD7-F1
#
_cell.length_a   1.000
_cell.length_b   1.000
_cell.length_c   1.000
_cell.angle_alpha   90.00
_cell.angle_beta   90.00
_cell.angle_gamma   90.00
#
_symmetry.space_group_name_H-M   'P 1'
#
loop_
_entity.id
_entity.type
_entity.pdbx_description
1 polymer ?
#
loop_
_entity_poly.entity_id
_entity_poly.type
_entity_poly.pdbx_seq_one_letter_code
_entity_poly.pdbx_strand_id
1 'polypeptide(L)'
;MSVQELLAVAVAALGGSERRGQLEMANAVEQAFTTGQHLVVQAGTGTGKSLAYLVPAIVRAVGDDGPVVVSTATIALQRQLVDRDLPRLADALATALPRRPQFALLKGRGNYLCLNKVHNGSATSDPAGEPQEELFNPMAVTALGRDVQRLTEWAATTDSGDRDDLKPGVADRSWSQVSVSARECIGVARCPFGSQCFSERARARAGAADIVVTNHALLAVDAVAESSVLPEHRLLVVDEAHELADRVTSVATAELTSATLGVAARRIARLVGPKCSSGWKRHRRRCPRRSTTRHPDASITSTTSWRHT
;
A
#
# COMPACT_ATOMS: atom_id res chain seq x y z
N MET A 1 25.36 24.29 -3.30
CA MET A 1 26.05 23.45 -2.31
C MET A 1 26.09 22.03 -2.83
N SER A 2 27.18 21.31 -2.58
CA SER A 2 27.30 19.89 -2.92
C SER A 2 26.45 19.01 -1.99
N VAL A 3 26.17 17.77 -2.40
CA VAL A 3 25.48 16.79 -1.55
C VAL A 3 26.22 16.56 -0.23
N GLN A 4 27.56 16.61 -0.24
CA GLN A 4 28.39 16.44 0.94
C GLN A 4 28.18 17.57 1.97
N GLU A 5 28.16 18.82 1.49
CA GLU A 5 27.91 19.99 2.35
C GLU A 5 26.50 19.94 2.94
N LEU A 6 25.50 19.58 2.13
CA LEU A 6 24.11 19.46 2.59
C LEU A 6 23.94 18.30 3.58
N LEU A 7 24.63 17.19 3.37
CA LEU A 7 24.64 16.07 4.31
C LEU A 7 25.25 16.50 5.65
N ALA A 8 26.36 17.23 5.64
CA ALA A 8 26.99 17.74 6.85
C ALA A 8 26.05 18.70 7.61
N VAL A 9 25.35 19.60 6.91
CA VAL A 9 24.33 20.48 7.50
C VAL A 9 23.21 19.68 8.15
N ALA A 10 22.67 18.67 7.44
CA ALA A 10 21.61 17.82 7.95
C ALA A 10 22.05 17.03 9.20
N VAL A 11 23.23 16.43 9.17
CA VAL A 11 23.78 15.67 10.30
C VAL A 11 23.96 16.56 11.54
N ALA A 12 24.54 17.75 11.36
CA ALA A 12 24.75 18.70 12.45
C ALA A 12 23.42 19.17 13.07
N ALA A 13 22.46 19.57 12.23
CA ALA A 13 21.14 20.04 12.68
C ALA A 13 20.34 18.97 13.44
N LEU A 14 20.56 17.69 13.12
CA LEU A 14 19.86 16.57 13.75
C LEU A 14 20.58 16.03 15.00
N GLY A 15 21.71 16.61 15.39
CA GLY A 15 22.53 16.17 16.53
C GLY A 15 23.25 14.83 16.28
N GLY A 16 23.48 14.48 15.01
CA GLY A 16 24.20 13.28 14.62
C GLY A 16 25.71 13.51 14.50
N SER A 17 26.44 12.44 14.21
CA SER A 17 27.85 12.50 13.80
C SER A 17 28.00 11.94 12.40
N GLU A 18 28.86 12.60 11.60
CA GLU A 18 29.17 12.13 10.26
C GLU A 18 29.88 10.78 10.32
N ARG A 19 29.53 9.88 9.40
CA ARG A 19 30.15 8.57 9.29
C ARG A 19 30.63 8.34 7.87
N ARG A 20 31.82 7.79 7.72
CA ARG A 20 32.42 7.52 6.40
C ARG A 20 31.45 6.76 5.46
N GLY A 21 30.82 5.69 5.95
CA GLY A 21 29.87 4.91 5.14
C GLY A 21 28.60 5.67 4.73
N GLN A 22 28.20 6.69 5.51
CA GLN A 22 27.07 7.56 5.17
C GLN A 22 27.44 8.47 4.00
N LEU A 23 28.63 9.06 4.03
CA LEU A 23 29.17 9.91 2.97
C LEU A 23 29.43 9.12 1.69
N GLU A 24 30.04 7.94 1.81
CA GLU A 24 30.25 7.00 0.69
C GLU A 24 28.93 6.64 0.01
N MET A 25 27.90 6.30 0.80
CA MET A 25 26.56 6.00 0.29
C MET A 25 25.93 7.23 -0.39
N ALA A 26 26.01 8.41 0.21
CA ALA A 26 25.41 9.63 -0.35
C ALA A 26 26.03 10.01 -1.70
N ASN A 27 27.36 9.93 -1.82
CA ASN A 27 28.07 10.16 -3.09
C ASN A 27 27.69 9.12 -4.14
N ALA A 28 27.60 7.84 -3.76
CA ALA A 28 27.19 6.78 -4.68
C ALA A 28 25.75 7.00 -5.19
N VAL A 29 24.83 7.42 -4.32
CA VAL A 29 23.44 7.74 -4.69
C VAL A 29 23.39 8.96 -5.63
N GLU A 30 24.13 10.03 -5.32
CA GLU A 30 24.23 11.21 -6.19
C GLU A 30 24.75 10.85 -7.59
N GLN A 31 25.81 10.02 -7.65
CA GLN A 31 26.36 9.55 -8.90
C GLN A 31 25.33 8.72 -9.68
N ALA A 32 24.66 7.77 -9.03
CA ALA A 32 23.64 6.92 -9.65
C ALA A 32 22.47 7.73 -10.22
N PHE A 33 21.98 8.73 -9.47
CA PHE A 33 20.95 9.64 -9.96
C PHE A 33 21.43 10.48 -11.16
N THR A 34 22.70 10.85 -11.20
CA THR A 34 23.27 11.69 -12.27
C THR A 34 23.52 10.89 -13.54
N THR A 35 24.03 9.67 -13.42
CA THR A 35 24.36 8.80 -14.56
C THR A 35 23.19 7.94 -15.03
N GLY A 36 22.12 7.84 -14.24
CA GLY A 36 20.98 6.96 -14.52
C GLY A 36 21.30 5.47 -14.31
N GLN A 37 22.32 5.15 -13.52
CA GLN A 37 22.72 3.77 -13.23
C GLN A 37 21.97 3.20 -12.02
N HIS A 38 21.77 1.88 -12.01
CA HIS A 38 21.24 1.19 -10.84
C HIS A 38 22.34 1.00 -9.79
N LEU A 39 21.99 1.27 -8.53
CA LEU A 39 22.88 1.15 -7.38
C LEU A 39 22.24 0.23 -6.35
N VAL A 40 23.02 -0.73 -5.85
CA VAL A 40 22.66 -1.59 -4.72
C VAL A 40 23.64 -1.30 -3.58
N VAL A 41 23.12 -0.92 -2.41
CA VAL A 41 23.93 -0.61 -1.23
C VAL A 41 23.50 -1.51 -0.09
N GLN A 42 24.48 -2.21 0.49
CA GLN A 42 24.30 -2.87 1.78
C GLN A 42 24.90 -1.99 2.87
N ALA A 43 24.06 -1.47 3.76
CA ALA A 43 24.51 -0.68 4.89
C ALA A 43 23.90 -1.22 6.20
N GLY A 44 24.72 -1.29 7.25
CA GLY A 44 24.30 -1.78 8.57
C GLY A 44 23.21 -0.92 9.20
N THR A 45 22.54 -1.42 10.24
CA THR A 45 21.59 -0.62 11.03
C THR A 45 22.32 0.56 11.70
N GLY A 46 21.59 1.66 11.91
CA GLY A 46 22.15 2.84 12.57
C GLY A 46 23.21 3.61 11.77
N THR A 47 23.57 3.22 10.54
CA THR A 47 24.59 3.90 9.70
C THR A 47 24.16 5.25 9.15
N GLY A 48 22.89 5.64 9.30
CA GLY A 48 22.35 6.89 8.75
C GLY A 48 21.89 6.77 7.30
N LYS A 49 21.53 5.56 6.85
CA LYS A 49 21.04 5.23 5.48
C LYS A 49 20.00 6.21 4.97
N SER A 50 19.00 6.54 5.79
CA SER A 50 17.91 7.42 5.40
C SER A 50 18.42 8.79 4.97
N LEU A 51 19.30 9.42 5.75
CA LEU A 51 19.90 10.71 5.34
C LEU A 51 20.75 10.57 4.07
N ALA A 52 21.51 9.47 3.96
CA ALA A 52 22.40 9.24 2.82
C ALA A 52 21.64 9.12 1.48
N TYR A 53 20.44 8.55 1.45
CA TYR A 53 19.62 8.57 0.22
C TYR A 53 18.68 9.77 0.12
N LEU A 54 18.18 10.32 1.24
CA LEU A 54 17.22 11.42 1.22
C LEU A 54 17.84 12.75 0.82
N VAL A 55 19.05 13.07 1.28
CA VAL A 55 19.73 14.33 0.94
C VAL A 55 19.92 14.47 -0.58
N PRO A 56 20.58 13.53 -1.29
CA PRO A 56 20.69 13.62 -2.74
C PRO A 56 19.32 13.54 -3.43
N ALA A 57 18.35 12.77 -2.92
CA ALA A 57 17.00 12.73 -3.49
C ALA A 57 16.31 14.11 -3.45
N ILE A 58 16.38 14.81 -2.31
CA ILE A 58 15.82 16.16 -2.15
C ILE A 58 16.51 17.15 -3.09
N VAL A 59 17.84 17.07 -3.21
CA VAL A 59 18.60 17.95 -4.11
C VAL A 59 18.13 17.80 -5.55
N ARG A 60 17.95 16.56 -6.03
CA ARG A 60 17.46 16.29 -7.39
C ARG A 60 16.01 16.72 -7.58
N ALA A 61 15.13 16.41 -6.63
CA ALA A 61 13.71 16.75 -6.72
C ALA A 61 13.47 18.27 -6.72
N VAL A 62 14.20 19.02 -5.90
CA VAL A 62 14.10 20.49 -5.85
C VAL A 62 14.73 21.15 -7.08
N GLY A 63 15.67 20.47 -7.75
CA GLY A 63 16.39 20.94 -8.94
C GLY A 63 15.72 20.64 -10.29
N ASP A 64 14.42 20.31 -10.32
CA ASP A 64 13.58 20.07 -11.52
C ASP A 64 13.72 18.71 -12.25
N ASP A 65 14.13 17.64 -11.56
CA ASP A 65 14.11 16.27 -12.13
C ASP A 65 12.78 15.51 -11.98
N GLY A 66 11.73 16.19 -11.51
CA GLY A 66 10.46 15.57 -11.11
C GLY A 66 10.54 14.88 -9.75
N PRO A 67 9.44 14.24 -9.30
CA PRO A 67 9.38 13.62 -7.98
C PRO A 67 10.35 12.44 -7.87
N VAL A 68 10.99 12.29 -6.72
CA VAL A 68 11.72 11.07 -6.33
C VAL A 68 10.79 10.18 -5.52
N VAL A 69 10.60 8.95 -5.98
CA VAL A 69 9.79 7.97 -5.24
C VAL A 69 10.68 7.21 -4.25
N VAL A 70 10.24 7.10 -3.01
CA VAL A 70 10.88 6.30 -1.97
C VAL A 70 9.90 5.21 -1.53
N SER A 71 10.24 3.95 -1.80
CA SER A 71 9.47 2.79 -1.38
C SER A 71 10.11 2.13 -0.18
N THR A 72 9.35 1.77 0.84
CA THR A 72 9.85 1.04 2.02
C THR A 72 8.91 -0.12 2.40
N ALA A 73 9.42 -1.06 3.19
CA ALA A 73 8.75 -2.33 3.47
C ALA A 73 7.52 -2.20 4.38
N THR A 74 7.58 -1.40 5.44
CA THR A 74 6.54 -1.39 6.50
C THR A 74 5.84 -0.04 6.65
N ILE A 75 4.62 -0.06 7.18
CA ILE A 75 3.85 1.15 7.52
C ILE A 75 4.59 1.98 8.59
N ALA A 76 5.23 1.32 9.55
CA ALA A 76 5.99 1.99 10.61
C ALA A 76 7.16 2.79 10.04
N LEU A 77 7.92 2.21 9.09
CA LEU A 77 9.02 2.90 8.42
C LEU A 77 8.54 4.06 7.55
N GLN A 78 7.41 3.90 6.84
CA GLN A 78 6.80 5.01 6.07
C GLN A 78 6.46 6.20 6.96
N ARG A 79 5.78 5.95 8.09
CA ARG A 79 5.46 6.99 9.06
C ARG A 79 6.72 7.62 9.65
N GLN A 80 7.72 6.81 9.98
CA GLN A 80 8.98 7.34 10.47
C GLN A 80 9.60 8.34 9.48
N LEU A 81 9.58 8.02 8.18
CA LEU A 81 10.05 8.93 7.14
C LEU A 81 9.20 10.19 7.05
N VAL A 82 7.87 10.07 6.94
CA VAL A 82 6.99 11.20 6.64
C VAL A 82 6.68 12.09 7.86
N ASP A 83 6.53 11.49 9.04
CA ASP A 83 6.11 12.21 10.25
C ASP A 83 7.29 12.75 11.06
N ARG A 84 8.52 12.25 10.79
CA ARG A 84 9.70 12.60 11.59
C ARG A 84 10.93 12.93 10.75
N ASP A 85 11.42 12.00 9.94
CA ASP A 85 12.75 12.15 9.34
C ASP A 85 12.75 13.21 8.21
N LEU A 86 11.77 13.19 7.30
CA LEU A 86 11.60 14.18 6.23
C LEU A 86 11.27 15.60 6.73
N PRO A 87 10.32 15.82 7.67
CA PRO A 87 10.08 17.15 8.22
C PRO A 87 11.33 17.77 8.85
N ARG A 88 12.04 16.99 9.69
CA ARG A 88 13.27 17.47 10.33
C ARG A 88 14.38 17.74 9.33
N LEU A 89 14.48 16.94 8.27
CA LEU A 89 15.44 17.16 7.20
C LEU A 89 15.09 18.41 6.36
N ALA A 90 13.81 18.61 6.05
CA ALA A 90 13.32 19.78 5.35
C ALA A 90 13.61 21.07 6.13
N ASP A 91 13.44 21.04 7.45
CA ASP A 91 13.74 22.17 8.33
C ASP A 91 15.26 22.41 8.44
N ALA A 92 16.06 21.34 8.56
CA ALA A 92 17.52 21.43 8.61
C ALA A 92 18.12 22.03 7.32
N LEU A 93 17.53 21.73 6.16
CA LEU A 93 18.01 22.18 4.86
C LEU A 93 17.33 23.47 4.37
N ALA A 94 16.42 24.05 5.15
CA ALA A 94 15.57 25.17 4.71
C ALA A 94 16.35 26.40 4.24
N THR A 95 17.53 26.67 4.83
CA THR A 95 18.41 27.80 4.46
C THR A 95 19.41 27.45 3.37
N ALA A 96 19.59 26.16 3.08
CA ALA A 96 20.59 25.65 2.15
C ALA A 96 19.99 25.27 0.77
N LEU A 97 18.67 25.15 0.70
CA LEU A 97 17.90 24.86 -0.52
C LEU A 97 17.15 26.11 -1.01
N PRO A 98 16.86 26.22 -2.31
CA PRO A 98 16.14 27.38 -2.87
C PRO A 98 14.69 27.47 -2.38
N ARG A 99 14.10 26.35 -1.95
CA ARG A 99 12.78 26.26 -1.32
C ARG A 99 12.73 25.05 -0.40
N ARG A 100 11.78 25.06 0.54
CA ARG A 100 11.51 23.91 1.41
C ARG A 100 10.96 22.75 0.57
N PRO A 101 11.52 21.52 0.68
CA PRO A 101 11.02 20.37 -0.06
C PRO A 101 9.63 19.95 0.46
N GLN A 102 8.78 19.54 -0.47
CA GLN A 102 7.45 18.99 -0.22
C GLN A 102 7.50 17.48 -0.32
N PHE A 103 6.79 16.80 0.58
CA PHE A 103 6.71 15.35 0.60
C PHE A 103 5.28 14.88 0.81
N ALA A 104 4.95 13.73 0.24
CA ALA A 104 3.63 13.14 0.34
C ALA A 104 3.69 11.63 0.54
N LEU A 105 2.78 11.12 1.36
CA LEU A 105 2.56 9.69 1.56
C LEU A 105 1.49 9.20 0.59
N LEU A 106 1.80 8.18 -0.20
CA LEU A 106 0.86 7.57 -1.15
C LEU A 106 0.71 6.07 -0.85
N LYS A 107 -0.51 5.67 -0.54
CA LYS A 107 -0.90 4.27 -0.26
C LYS A 107 -1.93 3.77 -1.27
N GLY A 108 -2.17 2.46 -1.28
CA GLY A 108 -3.27 1.89 -2.06
C GLY A 108 -4.63 2.32 -1.52
N ARG A 109 -5.64 2.39 -2.41
CA ARG A 109 -7.03 2.85 -2.11
C ARG A 109 -7.66 2.24 -0.86
N GLY A 110 -7.38 0.97 -0.58
CA GLY A 110 -7.88 0.28 0.61
C GLY A 110 -7.35 0.83 1.94
N ASN A 111 -6.40 1.76 1.93
CA ASN A 111 -5.90 2.46 3.13
C ASN A 111 -6.62 3.78 3.39
N TYR A 112 -7.57 4.18 2.54
CA TYR A 112 -8.35 5.40 2.71
C TYR A 112 -9.83 5.09 2.91
N LEU A 113 -10.52 5.95 3.66
CA LEU A 113 -11.97 5.96 3.72
C LEU A 113 -12.58 6.17 2.33
N CYS A 114 -13.65 5.44 2.06
CA CYS A 114 -14.49 5.65 0.91
C CYS A 114 -15.79 6.32 1.36
N LEU A 115 -15.89 7.64 1.17
CA LEU A 115 -17.08 8.39 1.54
C LEU A 115 -18.35 7.81 0.92
N ASN A 116 -18.29 7.36 -0.34
CA ASN A 116 -19.43 6.68 -0.97
C ASN A 116 -19.87 5.41 -0.22
N LYS A 117 -18.90 4.63 0.28
CA LYS A 117 -19.21 3.42 1.05
C LYS A 117 -19.69 3.76 2.47
N VAL A 118 -19.15 4.79 3.10
CA VAL A 118 -19.63 5.26 4.42
C VAL A 118 -21.09 5.71 4.34
N HIS A 119 -21.46 6.48 3.31
CA HIS A 119 -22.83 7.02 3.18
C HIS A 119 -23.85 5.99 2.69
N ASN A 120 -23.45 5.01 1.88
CA ASN A 120 -24.35 3.97 1.37
C ASN A 120 -24.34 2.68 2.21
N GLY A 121 -23.25 2.41 2.92
CA GLY A 121 -23.00 1.17 3.66
C GLY A 121 -23.74 1.06 4.99
N SER A 122 -24.23 2.18 5.55
CA SER A 122 -25.17 2.15 6.67
C SER A 122 -26.55 1.58 6.29
N ALA A 123 -26.91 1.60 4.99
CA ALA A 123 -28.17 1.08 4.47
C ALA A 123 -28.06 -0.35 3.87
N THR A 124 -26.85 -0.83 3.60
CA THR A 124 -26.61 -2.15 2.99
C THR A 124 -25.51 -2.91 3.71
N SER A 125 -25.83 -3.46 4.88
CA SER A 125 -25.07 -4.56 5.46
C SER A 125 -25.31 -5.82 4.61
N ASP A 126 -24.57 -5.97 3.52
CA ASP A 126 -24.50 -7.22 2.77
C ASP A 126 -23.65 -8.21 3.61
N PRO A 127 -24.19 -9.28 4.20
CA PRO A 127 -23.47 -10.16 5.16
C PRO A 127 -22.45 -11.10 4.50
N ALA A 128 -22.02 -10.80 3.27
CA ALA A 128 -21.58 -11.81 2.32
C ALA A 128 -20.08 -11.70 1.95
N GLY A 129 -19.21 -11.56 2.95
CA GLY A 129 -17.76 -11.42 2.74
C GLY A 129 -16.86 -12.46 3.41
N GLU A 130 -17.14 -12.92 4.62
CA GLU A 130 -16.14 -13.64 5.44
C GLU A 130 -16.65 -14.99 6.00
N PRO A 131 -15.76 -15.96 6.32
CA PRO A 131 -16.13 -17.24 6.90
C PRO A 131 -16.95 -17.06 8.18
N GLN A 132 -18.18 -17.57 8.16
CA GLN A 132 -19.21 -17.31 9.17
C GLN A 132 -19.03 -18.12 10.47
N GLU A 133 -17.80 -18.43 10.90
CA GLU A 133 -17.61 -19.17 12.15
C GLU A 133 -17.57 -18.23 13.38
N GLU A 134 -17.09 -16.99 13.27
CA GLU A 134 -17.07 -16.03 14.39
C GLU A 134 -18.32 -15.12 14.50
N LEU A 135 -19.15 -15.07 13.45
CA LEU A 135 -20.37 -14.24 13.39
C LEU A 135 -21.48 -14.66 14.37
N PHE A 136 -21.33 -15.82 15.02
CA PHE A 136 -22.23 -16.29 16.05
C PHE A 136 -21.95 -15.71 17.44
N ASN A 137 -20.91 -14.89 17.60
CA ASN A 137 -20.65 -14.21 18.87
C ASN A 137 -21.38 -12.84 18.92
N PRO A 138 -22.40 -12.66 19.77
CA PRO A 138 -23.10 -11.38 19.92
C PRO A 138 -22.15 -10.21 20.27
N MET A 139 -21.04 -10.48 20.96
CA MET A 139 -20.03 -9.46 21.28
C MET A 139 -19.28 -8.98 20.03
N ALA A 140 -19.03 -9.85 19.05
CA ALA A 140 -18.33 -9.47 17.81
C ALA A 140 -19.21 -8.55 16.94
N VAL A 141 -20.51 -8.83 16.88
CA VAL A 141 -21.50 -7.99 16.18
C VAL A 141 -21.61 -6.60 16.83
N THR A 142 -21.63 -6.54 18.17
CA THR A 142 -21.66 -5.24 18.88
C THR A 142 -20.35 -4.46 18.75
N ALA A 143 -19.19 -5.12 18.76
CA ALA A 143 -17.89 -4.47 18.57
C ALA A 143 -17.74 -3.88 17.15
N LEU A 144 -18.13 -4.66 16.12
CA LEU A 144 -18.13 -4.19 14.74
C LEU A 144 -19.05 -2.97 14.56
N GLY A 145 -20.26 -3.02 15.11
CA GLY A 145 -21.20 -1.88 15.06
C GLY A 145 -20.62 -0.61 15.68
N ARG A 146 -19.98 -0.72 16.86
CA ARG A 146 -19.31 0.42 17.52
C ARG A 146 -18.15 0.97 16.67
N ASP A 147 -17.32 0.10 16.10
CA ASP A 147 -16.22 0.55 15.23
C ASP A 147 -16.74 1.26 13.98
N VAL A 148 -17.79 0.71 13.33
CA VAL A 148 -18.38 1.33 12.12
C VAL A 148 -19.00 2.69 12.44
N GLN A 149 -19.68 2.82 13.59
CA GLN A 149 -20.19 4.11 14.05
C GLN A 149 -19.04 5.11 14.25
N ARG A 150 -17.98 4.71 14.98
CA ARG A 150 -16.79 5.55 15.19
C ARG A 150 -16.12 5.97 13.88
N LEU A 151 -16.02 5.06 12.91
CA LEU A 151 -15.46 5.33 11.59
C LEU A 151 -16.33 6.31 10.79
N THR A 152 -17.64 6.23 10.93
CA THR A 152 -18.60 7.13 10.28
C THR A 152 -18.50 8.55 10.87
N GLU A 153 -18.40 8.66 12.19
CA GLU A 153 -18.18 9.94 12.88
C GLU A 153 -16.81 10.54 12.52
N TRP A 154 -15.76 9.72 12.48
CA TRP A 154 -14.42 10.15 12.08
C TRP A 154 -14.34 10.57 10.61
N ALA A 155 -15.12 9.95 9.72
CA ALA A 155 -15.19 10.34 8.31
C ALA A 155 -15.63 11.80 8.10
N ALA A 156 -16.37 12.38 9.06
CA ALA A 156 -16.81 13.76 9.01
C ALA A 156 -15.76 14.77 9.49
N THR A 157 -14.73 14.32 10.23
CA THR A 157 -13.75 15.20 10.88
C THR A 157 -12.32 15.00 10.39
N THR A 158 -12.03 13.90 9.70
CA THR A 158 -10.69 13.58 9.20
C THR A 158 -10.32 14.39 7.95
N ASP A 159 -9.11 14.93 7.93
CA ASP A 159 -8.58 15.66 6.79
C ASP A 159 -8.03 14.74 5.69
N SER A 160 -7.43 13.61 6.10
CA SER A 160 -6.70 12.70 5.21
C SER A 160 -7.53 11.48 4.80
N GLY A 161 -8.44 11.04 5.66
CA GLY A 161 -9.14 9.76 5.56
C GLY A 161 -8.23 8.54 5.57
N ASP A 162 -6.94 8.70 5.93
CA ASP A 162 -5.96 7.61 5.99
C ASP A 162 -6.21 6.76 7.23
N ARG A 163 -6.38 5.45 7.04
CA ARG A 163 -6.57 4.46 8.12
C ARG A 163 -5.65 4.68 9.30
N ASP A 164 -4.42 5.04 8.98
CA ASP A 164 -3.34 5.17 9.92
C ASP A 164 -3.46 6.37 10.86
N ASP A 165 -4.30 7.35 10.54
CA ASP A 165 -4.55 8.54 11.36
C ASP A 165 -5.63 8.28 12.42
N LEU A 166 -6.40 7.20 12.28
CA LEU A 166 -7.40 6.80 13.26
C LEU A 166 -6.73 6.24 14.53
N LYS A 167 -6.96 6.90 15.68
CA LYS A 167 -6.46 6.48 17.00
C LYS A 167 -7.62 6.36 18.01
N PRO A 168 -7.75 5.23 18.73
CA PRO A 168 -7.10 3.94 18.46
C PRO A 168 -7.54 3.37 17.10
N GLY A 169 -6.72 2.50 16.51
CA GLY A 169 -7.06 1.84 15.24
C GLY A 169 -8.26 0.89 15.36
N VAL A 170 -8.69 0.34 14.23
CA VAL A 170 -9.72 -0.70 14.13
C VAL A 170 -9.18 -1.96 13.45
N ALA A 171 -9.83 -3.08 13.72
CA ALA A 171 -9.58 -4.33 13.03
C ALA A 171 -9.90 -4.24 11.52
N ASP A 172 -9.26 -5.09 10.71
CA ASP A 172 -9.44 -5.14 9.25
C ASP A 172 -10.91 -5.32 8.86
N ARG A 173 -11.63 -6.18 9.58
CA ARG A 173 -13.07 -6.42 9.36
C ARG A 173 -13.94 -5.17 9.51
N SER A 174 -13.58 -4.27 10.42
CA SER A 174 -14.30 -3.02 10.66
C SER A 174 -13.91 -1.99 9.59
N TRP A 175 -12.62 -1.93 9.26
CA TRP A 175 -12.11 -1.05 8.20
C TRP A 175 -12.67 -1.40 6.80
N SER A 176 -12.87 -2.70 6.53
CA SER A 176 -13.45 -3.17 5.27
C SER A 176 -14.92 -2.77 5.10
N GLN A 177 -15.61 -2.30 6.15
CA GLN A 177 -16.96 -1.74 6.04
C GLN A 177 -16.97 -0.32 5.45
N VAL A 178 -15.87 0.43 5.55
CA VAL A 178 -15.82 1.86 5.19
C VAL A 178 -14.80 2.19 4.10
N SER A 179 -13.98 1.21 3.67
CA SER A 179 -13.00 1.35 2.59
C SER A 179 -13.30 0.40 1.43
N VAL A 180 -12.73 0.68 0.26
CA VAL A 180 -12.86 -0.17 -0.94
C VAL A 180 -11.49 -0.42 -1.56
N SER A 181 -11.34 -1.58 -2.18
CA SER A 181 -10.19 -1.84 -3.05
C SER A 181 -10.30 -1.04 -4.36
N ALA A 182 -9.20 -0.98 -5.11
CA ALA A 182 -9.19 -0.35 -6.44
C ALA A 182 -10.18 -1.02 -7.42
N ARG A 183 -10.34 -2.35 -7.32
CA ARG A 183 -11.25 -3.12 -8.18
C ARG A 183 -12.73 -2.89 -7.86
N GLU A 184 -13.06 -2.55 -6.62
CA GLU A 184 -14.43 -2.26 -6.18
C GLU A 184 -14.81 -0.79 -6.36
N CYS A 185 -13.83 0.09 -6.56
CA CYS A 185 -14.07 1.51 -6.73
C CYS A 185 -14.79 1.78 -8.06
N ILE A 186 -15.90 2.50 -8.01
CA ILE A 186 -16.66 2.91 -9.21
C ILE A 186 -15.95 4.00 -10.04
N GLY A 187 -14.84 4.55 -9.53
CA GLY A 187 -14.03 5.57 -10.19
C GLY A 187 -14.51 7.00 -9.93
N VAL A 188 -13.56 7.95 -9.91
CA VAL A 188 -13.81 9.35 -9.53
C VAL A 188 -14.89 10.03 -10.38
N ALA A 189 -14.93 9.76 -11.69
CA ALA A 189 -15.88 10.36 -12.62
C ALA A 189 -17.34 9.94 -12.38
N ARG A 190 -17.57 8.77 -11.78
CA ARG A 190 -18.92 8.23 -11.49
C ARG A 190 -19.29 8.32 -10.02
N CYS A 191 -18.33 8.69 -9.16
CA CYS A 191 -18.54 8.73 -7.72
C CYS A 191 -19.15 10.06 -7.30
N PRO A 192 -20.30 10.08 -6.59
CA PRO A 192 -20.90 11.32 -6.07
C PRO A 192 -19.95 12.10 -5.16
N PHE A 193 -19.01 11.39 -4.50
CA PHE A 193 -18.01 11.96 -3.60
C PHE A 193 -16.63 12.10 -4.27
N GLY A 194 -16.55 12.06 -5.60
CA GLY A 194 -15.27 12.07 -6.34
C GLY A 194 -14.37 13.26 -5.98
N SER A 195 -14.92 14.47 -5.89
CA SER A 195 -14.18 15.69 -5.53
C SER A 195 -13.66 15.71 -4.09
N GLN A 196 -14.29 14.94 -3.20
CA GLN A 196 -13.90 14.82 -1.78
C GLN A 196 -13.17 13.49 -1.49
N CYS A 197 -12.84 12.71 -2.53
CA CYS A 197 -12.25 11.39 -2.35
C CYS A 197 -10.84 11.49 -1.76
N PHE A 198 -10.67 10.97 -0.53
CA PHE A 198 -9.41 10.96 0.18
C PHE A 198 -8.26 10.33 -0.61
N SER A 199 -8.52 9.19 -1.27
CA SER A 199 -7.51 8.52 -2.08
C SER A 199 -7.09 9.34 -3.30
N GLU A 200 -8.02 10.07 -3.95
CA GLU A 200 -7.68 10.95 -5.07
C GLU A 200 -6.92 12.19 -4.59
N ARG A 201 -7.32 12.76 -3.45
CA ARG A 201 -6.59 13.88 -2.81
C ARG A 201 -5.17 13.47 -2.41
N ALA A 202 -4.96 12.25 -1.94
CA ALA A 202 -3.63 11.72 -1.66
C ALA A 202 -2.80 11.58 -2.95
N ARG A 203 -3.39 11.04 -4.02
CA ARG A 203 -2.73 10.93 -5.34
C ARG A 203 -2.37 12.29 -5.94
N ALA A 204 -3.28 13.27 -5.85
CA ALA A 204 -3.02 14.64 -6.31
C ALA A 204 -1.89 15.30 -5.52
N ARG A 205 -1.86 15.15 -4.18
CA ARG A 205 -0.76 15.63 -3.33
C ARG A 205 0.57 14.98 -3.70
N ALA A 206 0.57 13.67 -3.96
CA ALA A 206 1.76 12.96 -4.40
C ALA A 206 2.28 13.45 -5.75
N GLY A 207 1.38 13.80 -6.69
CA GLY A 207 1.78 14.37 -7.98
C GLY A 207 2.38 15.77 -7.90
N ALA A 208 2.20 16.49 -6.81
CA ALA A 208 2.78 17.82 -6.58
C ALA A 208 3.97 17.82 -5.61
N ALA A 209 4.34 16.66 -5.06
CA ALA A 209 5.40 16.55 -4.07
C ALA A 209 6.78 16.37 -4.73
N ASP A 210 7.84 16.79 -4.05
CA ASP A 210 9.23 16.52 -4.45
C ASP A 210 9.61 15.07 -4.11
N ILE A 211 9.20 14.61 -2.93
CA ILE A 211 9.46 13.25 -2.45
C ILE A 211 8.13 12.53 -2.21
N VAL A 212 7.94 11.40 -2.90
CA VAL A 212 6.75 10.57 -2.72
C VAL A 212 7.14 9.31 -1.96
N VAL A 213 6.67 9.19 -0.73
CA VAL A 213 6.88 8.00 0.08
C VAL A 213 5.74 7.01 -0.17
N THR A 214 6.08 5.77 -0.46
CA THR A 214 5.12 4.69 -0.68
C THR A 214 5.61 3.37 -0.10
N ASN A 215 4.83 2.31 -0.28
CA ASN A 215 5.17 0.96 0.13
C ASN A 215 5.51 0.06 -1.06
N HIS A 216 6.21 -1.04 -0.78
CA HIS A 216 6.59 -2.01 -1.81
C HIS A 216 5.39 -2.64 -2.52
N ALA A 217 4.24 -2.78 -1.86
CA ALA A 217 3.04 -3.32 -2.51
C ALA A 217 2.49 -2.36 -3.58
N LEU A 218 2.44 -1.06 -3.31
CA LEU A 218 1.97 -0.08 -4.29
C LEU A 218 2.96 0.06 -5.43
N LEU A 219 4.26 0.05 -5.14
CA LEU A 219 5.31 0.01 -6.15
C LEU A 219 5.17 -1.22 -7.06
N ALA A 220 4.94 -2.40 -6.47
CA ALA A 220 4.70 -3.62 -7.24
C ALA A 220 3.44 -3.54 -8.10
N VAL A 221 2.33 -2.99 -7.56
CA VAL A 221 1.09 -2.77 -8.32
C VAL A 221 1.35 -1.84 -9.51
N ASP A 222 2.08 -0.74 -9.29
CA ASP A 222 2.44 0.22 -10.33
C ASP A 222 3.27 -0.43 -11.45
N ALA A 223 4.23 -1.28 -11.09
CA ALA A 223 5.11 -1.96 -12.03
C ALA A 223 4.40 -3.02 -12.90
N VAL A 224 3.32 -3.64 -12.41
CA VAL A 224 2.58 -4.68 -13.15
C VAL A 224 1.29 -4.18 -13.81
N ALA A 225 0.79 -3.00 -13.42
CA ALA A 225 -0.44 -2.46 -13.97
C ALA A 225 -0.22 -1.81 -15.34
N GLU A 226 -1.24 -1.87 -16.19
CA GLU A 226 -1.24 -1.16 -17.48
C GLU A 226 -1.37 0.37 -17.31
N SER A 227 -1.79 0.84 -16.13
CA SER A 227 -1.96 2.25 -15.81
C SER A 227 -1.11 2.65 -14.60
N SER A 228 -0.38 3.76 -14.70
CA SER A 228 0.43 4.28 -13.61
C SER A 228 -0.43 4.71 -12.41
N VAL A 229 -0.09 4.18 -11.25
CA VAL A 229 -0.68 4.52 -9.95
C VAL A 229 0.16 5.62 -9.28
N LEU A 230 1.48 5.47 -9.34
CA LEU A 230 2.45 6.45 -8.87
C LEU A 230 2.53 7.63 -9.85
N PRO A 231 2.94 8.83 -9.39
CA PRO A 231 3.23 9.93 -10.30
C PRO A 231 4.41 9.58 -11.22
N GLU A 232 4.47 10.22 -12.38
CA GLU A 232 5.61 10.07 -13.29
C GLU A 232 6.90 10.48 -12.56
N HIS A 233 7.88 9.58 -12.55
CA HIS A 233 9.13 9.75 -11.81
C HIS A 233 10.28 9.12 -12.59
N ARG A 234 11.46 9.74 -12.49
CA ARG A 234 12.69 9.24 -13.11
C ARG A 234 13.58 8.52 -12.11
N LEU A 235 13.42 8.81 -10.83
CA LEU A 235 14.28 8.35 -9.74
C LEU A 235 13.45 7.58 -8.72
N LEU A 236 13.94 6.41 -8.34
CA LEU A 236 13.32 5.49 -7.38
C LEU A 236 14.37 5.03 -6.37
N VAL A 237 14.04 5.16 -5.08
CA VAL A 237 14.77 4.54 -3.98
C VAL A 237 13.92 3.43 -3.40
N VAL A 238 14.51 2.23 -3.27
CA VAL A 238 13.89 1.09 -2.57
C VAL A 238 14.65 0.86 -1.27
N ASP A 239 14.06 1.29 -0.17
CA ASP A 239 14.58 1.05 1.18
C ASP A 239 14.10 -0.32 1.69
N GLU A 240 14.95 -1.02 2.44
CA GLU A 240 14.71 -2.42 2.85
C GLU A 240 14.40 -3.35 1.66
N ALA A 241 15.12 -3.16 0.55
CA ALA A 241 14.91 -3.87 -0.73
C ALA A 241 14.93 -5.41 -0.65
N HIS A 242 15.41 -6.00 0.44
CA HIS A 242 15.33 -7.43 0.67
C HIS A 242 13.87 -7.94 0.78
N GLU A 243 12.95 -7.09 1.21
CA GLU A 243 11.50 -7.40 1.28
C GLU A 243 10.78 -7.24 -0.07
N LEU A 244 11.44 -6.65 -1.09
CA LEU A 244 10.79 -6.28 -2.34
C LEU A 244 10.34 -7.51 -3.15
N ALA A 245 11.20 -8.52 -3.27
CA ALA A 245 10.94 -9.69 -4.11
C ALA A 245 9.68 -10.46 -3.67
N ASP A 246 9.56 -10.71 -2.36
CA ASP A 246 8.40 -11.37 -1.78
C ASP A 246 7.14 -10.52 -1.97
N ARG A 247 7.26 -9.20 -1.84
CA ARG A 247 6.12 -8.29 -2.02
C ARG A 247 5.62 -8.24 -3.46
N VAL A 248 6.52 -8.20 -4.44
CA VAL A 248 6.17 -8.25 -5.87
C VAL A 248 5.48 -9.58 -6.20
N THR A 249 6.03 -10.69 -5.71
CA THR A 249 5.45 -12.03 -5.91
C THR A 249 4.04 -12.12 -5.34
N SER A 250 3.82 -11.60 -4.13
CA SER A 250 2.51 -11.59 -3.49
C SER A 250 1.48 -10.79 -4.30
N VAL A 251 1.84 -9.62 -4.84
CA VAL A 251 0.93 -8.80 -5.66
C VAL A 251 0.61 -9.44 -7.00
N ALA A 252 1.58 -10.10 -7.63
CA ALA A 252 1.40 -10.79 -8.90
C ALA A 252 0.61 -12.12 -8.78
N THR A 253 0.49 -12.65 -7.57
CA THR A 253 -0.21 -13.91 -7.31
C THR A 253 -1.72 -13.71 -7.31
N ALA A 254 -2.43 -14.52 -8.12
CA ALA A 254 -3.88 -14.60 -8.07
C ALA A 254 -4.32 -15.84 -7.27
N GLU A 255 -5.16 -15.63 -6.25
CA GLU A 255 -5.68 -16.72 -5.43
C GLU A 255 -7.16 -17.02 -5.73
N LEU A 256 -7.51 -18.30 -5.78
CA LEU A 256 -8.89 -18.79 -5.88
C LEU A 256 -9.22 -19.61 -4.65
N THR A 257 -10.09 -19.07 -3.79
CA THR A 257 -10.57 -19.76 -2.60
C THR A 257 -12.01 -20.25 -2.78
N SER A 258 -12.40 -21.26 -2.00
CA SER A 258 -13.79 -21.75 -1.97
C SER A 258 -14.79 -20.65 -1.58
N ALA A 259 -14.38 -19.72 -0.72
CA ALA A 259 -15.17 -18.56 -0.33
C ALA A 259 -15.41 -17.61 -1.52
N THR A 260 -14.35 -17.22 -2.23
CA THR A 260 -14.44 -16.36 -3.43
C THR A 260 -15.29 -16.99 -4.51
N LEU A 261 -15.12 -18.30 -4.77
CA LEU A 261 -15.97 -19.05 -5.69
C LEU A 261 -17.45 -19.06 -5.26
N GLY A 262 -17.71 -19.22 -3.95
CA GLY A 262 -19.05 -19.20 -3.39
C GLY A 262 -19.74 -17.84 -3.55
N VAL A 263 -19.00 -16.74 -3.39
CA VAL A 263 -19.51 -15.38 -3.64
C VAL A 263 -19.83 -15.19 -5.12
N ALA A 264 -18.92 -15.55 -6.02
CA ALA A 264 -19.13 -15.46 -7.46
C ALA A 264 -20.37 -16.26 -7.89
N ALA A 265 -20.52 -17.48 -7.37
CA ALA A 265 -21.67 -18.33 -7.64
C ALA A 265 -23.01 -17.69 -7.24
N ARG A 266 -23.07 -17.07 -6.06
CA ARG A 266 -24.28 -16.36 -5.59
C ARG A 266 -24.61 -15.14 -6.45
N ARG A 267 -23.60 -14.36 -6.85
CA ARG A 267 -23.80 -13.20 -7.74
C ARG A 267 -24.33 -13.62 -9.11
N ILE A 268 -23.73 -14.65 -9.71
CA ILE A 268 -24.21 -15.23 -10.97
C ILE A 268 -25.65 -15.73 -10.81
N ALA A 269 -25.97 -16.45 -9.74
CA ALA A 269 -27.32 -16.97 -9.51
C ALA A 269 -28.42 -15.90 -9.43
N ARG A 270 -28.09 -14.63 -9.10
CA ARG A 270 -29.03 -13.50 -9.12
C ARG A 270 -29.28 -12.95 -10.53
N LEU A 271 -28.33 -13.17 -11.45
CA LEU A 271 -28.36 -12.68 -12.82
C LEU A 271 -28.94 -13.70 -13.82
N VAL A 272 -28.87 -15.00 -13.49
CA VAL A 272 -29.40 -16.06 -14.35
C VAL A 272 -30.81 -16.46 -13.89
N GLY A 273 -31.77 -16.48 -14.82
CA GLY A 273 -33.17 -16.83 -14.53
C GLY A 273 -33.37 -18.22 -13.88
N PRO A 274 -34.52 -18.46 -13.23
CA PRO A 274 -34.76 -19.62 -12.36
C PRO A 274 -34.61 -21.00 -13.02
N LYS A 275 -34.64 -21.08 -14.36
CA LYS A 275 -34.45 -22.34 -15.10
C LYS A 275 -33.00 -22.85 -15.08
N CYS A 276 -31.99 -21.98 -14.98
CA CYS A 276 -30.59 -22.39 -14.90
C CYS A 276 -30.11 -22.67 -13.46
N SER A 277 -30.72 -22.06 -12.45
CA SER A 277 -30.29 -22.21 -11.04
C SER A 277 -30.64 -23.56 -10.43
N SER A 278 -31.63 -24.27 -10.99
CA SER A 278 -32.08 -25.61 -10.54
C SER A 278 -31.05 -26.72 -10.82
N GLY A 279 -30.27 -26.61 -11.90
CA GLY A 279 -29.18 -27.53 -12.23
C GLY A 279 -28.02 -27.47 -11.23
N TRP A 280 -27.70 -26.27 -10.73
CA TRP A 280 -26.58 -26.07 -9.80
C TRP A 280 -26.88 -26.63 -8.41
N LYS A 281 -28.14 -26.52 -7.94
CA LYS A 281 -28.58 -27.11 -6.67
C LYS A 281 -28.55 -28.64 -6.69
N ARG A 282 -28.75 -29.28 -7.85
CA ARG A 282 -28.69 -30.74 -7.99
C ARG A 282 -27.27 -31.31 -7.79
N HIS A 283 -26.23 -30.61 -8.25
CA HIS A 283 -24.84 -31.06 -8.05
C HIS A 283 -24.34 -30.88 -6.60
N ARG A 284 -24.82 -29.86 -5.89
CA ARG A 284 -24.44 -29.62 -4.48
C ARG A 284 -24.92 -30.73 -3.53
N ARG A 285 -25.98 -31.45 -3.89
CA ARG A 285 -26.48 -32.64 -3.14
C ARG A 285 -25.78 -33.95 -3.52
N ARG A 286 -24.95 -33.95 -4.56
CA ARG A 286 -24.24 -35.15 -5.08
C ARG A 286 -22.74 -35.17 -4.77
N CYS A 287 -22.24 -34.26 -3.93
CA CYS A 287 -20.91 -34.41 -3.35
C CYS A 287 -21.05 -35.28 -2.09
N PRO A 288 -20.60 -36.55 -2.08
CA PRO A 288 -20.58 -37.33 -0.86
C PRO A 288 -19.64 -36.60 0.11
N ARG A 289 -20.09 -36.36 1.34
CA ARG A 289 -19.17 -36.04 2.44
C ARG A 289 -18.15 -37.18 2.46
N ARG A 290 -16.90 -36.92 2.04
CA ARG A 290 -15.83 -37.91 2.17
C ARG A 290 -15.71 -38.22 3.65
N SER A 291 -16.06 -39.46 4.00
CA SER A 291 -15.68 -40.08 5.26
C SER A 291 -14.17 -39.97 5.38
N THR A 292 -13.72 -39.47 6.53
CA THR A 292 -12.34 -39.58 6.99
C THR A 292 -11.97 -41.05 7.13
N THR A 293 -11.50 -41.64 6.04
CA THR A 293 -10.72 -42.88 6.06
C THR A 293 -9.29 -42.48 5.79
N ARG A 294 -8.45 -42.52 6.84
CA ARG A 294 -6.99 -42.51 6.68
C ARG A 294 -6.63 -43.72 5.83
N HIS A 295 -5.99 -43.49 4.69
CA HIS A 295 -5.14 -44.48 4.05
C HIS A 295 -3.75 -43.86 3.85
N PRO A 296 -2.67 -44.61 4.17
CA PRO A 296 -1.30 -44.15 3.98
C PRO A 296 -0.90 -44.28 2.50
N ASP A 297 0.04 -43.43 2.09
CA ASP A 297 0.76 -43.43 0.81
C ASP A 297 -0.03 -43.18 -0.48
N ALA A 298 0.02 -41.93 -0.94
CA ALA A 298 -0.01 -41.58 -2.35
C ALA A 298 0.76 -40.27 -2.56
N SER A 299 2.07 -40.39 -2.79
CA SER A 299 2.89 -39.34 -3.36
C SER A 299 2.47 -39.11 -4.82
N ILE A 300 2.04 -37.88 -5.14
CA ILE A 300 1.92 -37.42 -6.52
C ILE A 300 3.03 -36.39 -6.73
N THR A 301 4.19 -36.90 -7.15
CA THR A 301 5.22 -36.13 -7.87
C THR A 301 4.78 -36.00 -9.33
N SER A 302 4.65 -34.78 -9.83
CA SER A 302 4.57 -34.51 -11.27
C SER A 302 5.68 -33.54 -11.66
N THR A 303 6.83 -34.11 -12.02
CA THR A 303 7.93 -33.45 -12.72
C THR A 303 7.48 -33.16 -14.15
N THR A 304 7.50 -31.90 -14.58
CA THR A 304 7.35 -31.56 -16.01
C THR A 304 8.68 -31.04 -16.52
N SER A 305 9.32 -31.82 -17.39
CA SER A 305 10.56 -31.49 -18.08
C SER A 305 10.31 -30.44 -19.16
N TRP A 306 11.09 -29.35 -19.15
CA TRP A 306 11.23 -28.45 -20.29
C TRP A 306 12.30 -29.03 -21.23
N ARG A 307 11.91 -29.37 -22.46
CA ARG A 307 12.86 -29.57 -23.57
C ARG A 307 12.73 -28.39 -24.51
N HIS A 308 13.85 -27.72 -24.72
CA HIS A 308 14.08 -26.77 -25.80
C HIS A 308 14.12 -27.50 -27.15
N THR A 309 13.44 -26.90 -28.12
CA THR A 309 13.88 -26.78 -29.52
C THR A 309 13.46 -25.41 -30.00
#